data_AF-A0A1I8B854-F1
#
_entry.id   AF-A0A1I8B854-F1
#
_cell.length_a   1.000
_cell.length_b   1.000
_cell.length_c   1.000
_cell.angle_alpha   90.00
_cell.angle_beta   90.00
_cell.angle_gamma   90.00
#
_symmetry.space_group_name_H-M   'P 1'
#
loop_
_entity.id
_entity.type
_entity.pdbx_description
1 polymer ?
#
loop_
_entity_poly.entity_id
_entity_poly.type
_entity_poly.pdbx_seq_one_letter_code
_entity_poly.pdbx_strand_id
1 'polypeptide(L)' 'MVGRSSGRNIVMLETNEIATCLEYEIVIHELMHTIGLWHEQMRYDRDDYIKVHWENIGSGNE' A
#
# COMPACT_ATOMS: atom_id res chain seq x y z
N MET A 1 -8.22 -2.09 -1.80
CA MET A 1 -8.84 -2.46 -3.09
C MET A 1 -7.88 -2.02 -4.18
N VAL A 2 -7.53 -2.91 -5.10
CA VAL A 2 -6.49 -2.68 -6.11
C VAL A 2 -7.11 -2.86 -7.49
N GLY A 3 -6.79 -1.98 -8.43
CA GLY A 3 -7.31 -1.99 -9.79
C GLY A 3 -8.71 -1.38 -9.93
N ARG A 4 -9.30 -1.57 -11.11
CA ARG A 4 -10.62 -1.02 -11.45
C ARG A 4 -11.73 -1.72 -10.68
N SER A 5 -12.41 -0.99 -9.80
CA SER A 5 -13.68 -1.44 -9.24
C SER A 5 -14.87 -0.73 -9.88
N SER A 6 -16.02 -1.39 -9.88
CA SER A 6 -17.27 -0.84 -10.42
C SER A 6 -17.66 0.45 -9.68
N GLY A 7 -18.10 1.46 -10.43
CA GLY A 7 -18.55 2.74 -9.86
C GLY A 7 -17.40 3.70 -9.51
N ARG A 8 -17.65 4.58 -8.54
CA ARG A 8 -16.69 5.61 -8.11
C ARG A 8 -15.62 4.97 -7.22
N ASN A 9 -14.37 5.07 -7.64
CA ASN A 9 -13.20 4.69 -6.85
C ASN A 9 -12.61 5.96 -6.22
N ILE A 10 -12.29 5.91 -4.93
CA ILE A 10 -11.76 7.05 -4.18
C ILE A 10 -10.32 6.71 -3.81
N VAL A 11 -9.41 7.64 -4.09
CA VAL A 11 -8.04 7.63 -3.58
C VAL A 11 -7.97 8.69 -2.48
N MET A 12 -7.56 8.28 -1.28
CA MET A 12 -7.50 9.17 -0.11
C MET A 12 -6.07 9.64 0.12
N LEU A 13 -5.83 10.93 -0.04
CA LEU A 13 -4.55 11.57 0.21
C LEU A 13 -4.75 12.61 1.31
N GLU A 14 -4.63 12.15 2.55
CA GLU A 14 -4.88 13.01 3.73
C GLU A 14 -3.76 14.02 3.92
N THR A 15 -4.10 15.20 4.45
CA THR A 15 -3.13 16.21 4.86
C THR A 15 -3.63 16.91 6.12
N ASN A 16 -2.76 17.05 7.11
CA ASN A 16 -3.03 17.78 8.35
C ASN A 16 -1.78 18.55 8.80
N GLU A 17 -1.81 19.13 9.99
CA GLU A 17 -0.70 19.96 10.51
C GLU A 17 0.57 19.16 10.86
N ILE A 18 0.48 17.83 10.95
CA ILE A 18 1.58 16.95 11.38
C ILE A 18 2.16 16.15 10.21
N ALA A 19 1.33 15.74 9.25
CA ALA A 19 1.74 14.89 8.13
C ALA A 19 0.89 15.12 6.88
N THR A 20 1.41 14.68 5.74
CA THR A 20 0.73 14.74 4.44
C THR A 20 0.99 13.49 3.62
N CYS A 21 -0.01 13.08 2.83
CA CYS A 21 0.11 12.06 1.80
C CYS A 21 0.35 12.69 0.41
N LEU A 22 0.46 14.02 0.32
CA LEU A 22 0.73 14.75 -0.94
C LEU A 22 2.22 14.82 -1.28
N GLU A 23 2.95 13.74 -0.99
CA GLU A 23 4.35 13.55 -1.37
C GLU A 23 4.39 12.76 -2.68
N TYR A 24 5.37 13.06 -3.53
CA TYR A 24 5.45 12.52 -4.89
C TYR A 24 5.40 10.98 -4.92
N GLU A 25 6.18 10.36 -4.03
CA GLU A 25 6.28 8.93 -3.83
C GLU A 25 4.97 8.31 -3.34
N ILE A 26 4.25 8.96 -2.41
CA ILE A 26 2.99 8.46 -1.85
C ILE A 26 1.88 8.56 -2.90
N VAL A 27 1.80 9.69 -3.62
CA VAL A 27 0.81 9.87 -4.68
C VAL A 27 1.00 8.82 -5.78
N ILE A 28 2.25 8.53 -6.18
CA ILE A 28 2.52 7.47 -7.16
C ILE A 28 2.14 6.10 -6.62
N HIS A 29 2.46 5.80 -5.36
CA HIS A 29 2.10 4.54 -4.71
C HIS A 29 0.59 4.28 -4.74
N GLU A 30 -0.23 5.27 -4.37
CA GLU A 30 -1.69 5.13 -4.38
C GLU A 30 -2.28 5.04 -5.80
N LEU A 31 -1.68 5.74 -6.76
CA LEU A 31 -2.04 5.59 -8.17
C LEU A 31 -1.64 4.20 -8.72
N MET A 32 -0.54 3.61 -8.27
CA MET A 32 -0.17 2.23 -8.61
C MET A 32 -1.19 1.21 -8.08
N HIS A 33 -1.74 1.44 -6.88
CA HIS A 33 -2.88 0.65 -6.40
C HIS A 33 -4.11 0.79 -7.29
N THR A 34 -4.35 1.98 -7.86
CA THR A 34 -5.42 2.19 -8.84
C THR A 34 -5.18 1.45 -10.15
N ILE A 35 -3.92 1.32 -10.59
CA ILE A 35 -3.54 0.56 -11.79
C ILE A 35 -3.78 -0.93 -11.60
N GLY A 36 -3.52 -1.47 -10.40
CA GLY A 36 -3.66 -2.90 -10.14
C GLY A 36 -2.47 -3.53 -9.40
N LEU A 37 -1.53 -2.73 -8.91
CA LEU A 37 -0.36 -3.25 -8.22
C LEU A 37 -0.63 -3.45 -6.72
N TRP A 38 -0.15 -4.56 -6.20
CA TRP A 38 -0.10 -4.86 -4.77
C TRP A 38 1.25 -4.46 -4.20
N HIS A 39 1.37 -4.40 -2.88
CA HIS A 39 2.67 -4.19 -2.23
C HIS A 39 3.68 -5.26 -2.64
N GLU A 40 4.91 -4.83 -2.88
CA GLU A 40 5.98 -5.69 -3.40
C GLU A 40 6.33 -6.84 -2.43
N GLN A 41 6.29 -6.58 -1.13
CA GLN A 41 6.48 -7.63 -0.11
C GLN A 41 5.34 -8.65 -0.05
N MET A 42 4.30 -8.55 -0.87
CA MET A 42 3.24 -9.56 -0.98
C MET A 42 3.40 -10.45 -2.21
N ARG A 43 4.48 -10.30 -2.98
CA ARG A 43 4.80 -11.20 -4.09
C ARG A 43 4.93 -12.65 -3.60
N TYR A 44 4.59 -13.58 -4.48
CA TYR A 44 4.63 -15.02 -4.19
C TYR A 44 6.05 -15.53 -3.92
N ASP A 45 7.08 -14.86 -4.45
CA ASP A 45 8.49 -15.19 -4.34
C ASP A 45 9.23 -14.32 -3.31
N ARG A 46 8.52 -13.51 -2.51
CA ARG A 46 9.17 -12.60 -1.54
C ARG A 46 10.14 -13.30 -0.60
N ASP A 47 9.86 -14.55 -0.23
CA ASP A 47 10.60 -15.28 0.81
C ASP A 47 12.00 -15.68 0.31
N ASP A 48 12.27 -15.53 -0.99
CA ASP A 48 13.62 -15.64 -1.60
C ASP A 48 14.46 -14.36 -1.42
N TYR A 49 13.81 -13.22 -1.11
CA TYR A 49 14.45 -11.89 -1.07
C TYR A 49 14.44 -11.24 0.30
N ILE A 50 13.40 -11.49 1.11
CA ILE A 50 13.20 -10.87 2.41
C ILE A 50 12.79 -11.90 3.45
N LYS A 51 13.06 -11.60 4.73
CA LYS A 51 12.56 -12.36 5.87
C LYS A 51 11.56 -11.51 6.66
N VAL A 52 10.33 -12.00 6.79
CA VAL A 52 9.33 -11.39 7.66
C VAL A 52 9.53 -11.87 9.09
N HIS A 53 9.77 -10.94 10.01
CA HIS A 53 9.86 -11.19 11.45
C HIS A 53 8.47 -11.10 12.08
N TRP A 54 7.69 -12.18 11.95
CA TRP A 54 6.30 -12.24 12.41
C TRP A 54 6.13 -11.95 13.90
N GLU A 55 7.15 -12.25 14.71
CA GLU A 55 7.19 -11.93 16.14
C GLU A 55 7.14 -10.43 16.45
N ASN A 56 7.49 -9.58 15.47
CA ASN A 56 7.49 -8.12 15.60
C ASN A 56 6.22 -7.47 15.03
N ILE A 57 5.28 -8.26 14.48
CA ILE A 57 4.04 -7.76 13.91
C ILE A 57 2.93 -7.85 14.97
N GLY A 58 2.27 -6.72 15.24
CA GLY A 58 1.17 -6.67 16.20
C GLY A 58 -0.08 -7.38 15.67
N SER A 59 -0.75 -8.14 16.54
CA SER A 59 -1.96 -8.90 16.19
C SER A 59 -3.04 -8.02 15.53
N GLY A 60 -3.65 -8.51 14.46
CA GLY A 60 -4.56 -7.79 13.58
C GLY A 60 -3.88 -6.99 12.47
N ASN A 61 -2.55 -6.99 12.41
CA ASN A 61 -1.74 -6.32 11.36
C ASN A 61 -0.78 -7.27 10.65
N GLU A 62 -0.91 -8.57 10.90
CA GLU A 62 -0.29 -9.63 10.10
C GLU A 62 -0.73 -9.64 8.63
#